data_AF-A0A4U8YY54-F1
#
_entry.id   AF-A0A4U8YY54-F1
#
_cell.length_a   1.000
_cell.length_b   1.000
_cell.length_c   1.000
_cell.angle_alpha   90.00
_cell.angle_beta   90.00
_cell.angle_gamma   90.00
#
_symmetry.space_group_name_H-M   'P 1'
#
loop_
_entity.id
_entity.type
_entity.pdbx_description
1 polymer ?
#
loop_
_entity_poly.entity_id
_entity_poly.type
_entity_poly.pdbx_seq_one_letter_code
_entity_poly.pdbx_strand_id
1 'polypeptide(L)'
;MQIKRKKGTPIGVPFFSRPLTYDVSIQAATALVKVWDGWRYKKCLKVRGSTALSFYAERAAEKLRKDGLRAGVMDIYAMSNRFHKADFYYNKTTFRFPVPTSDSPEIIKEALAAFAEIYREGLPFKKLRIHMRELTQQKPEQQLLIDKVDRDQSSALMKAMYAVNANMGRRTVTYAPSGLSTDLSEPKAWRTQFNHKSPSYTTRWDQLLRVT
;
A
#
# COMPACT_ATOMS: atom_id res chain seq x y z
N MET A 1 -50.78 9.26 55.57
CA MET A 1 -49.69 8.66 56.37
C MET A 1 -48.92 7.71 55.45
N GLN A 2 -47.87 8.20 54.80
CA GLN A 2 -47.11 7.50 53.74
C GLN A 2 -45.72 7.15 54.30
N ILE A 3 -45.34 5.87 54.23
CA ILE A 3 -44.12 5.33 54.84
C ILE A 3 -42.97 5.39 53.82
N LYS A 4 -41.94 6.14 54.18
CA LYS A 4 -40.65 6.31 53.48
C LYS A 4 -39.95 4.96 53.23
N ARG A 5 -39.49 4.71 51.98
CA ARG A 5 -38.37 3.81 51.69
C ARG A 5 -37.14 4.62 51.27
N LYS A 6 -36.01 4.36 51.94
CA LYS A 6 -34.72 5.04 51.81
C LYS A 6 -34.12 4.87 50.40
N LYS A 7 -33.57 5.95 49.84
CA LYS A 7 -32.76 5.96 48.61
C LYS A 7 -31.42 5.27 48.89
N GLY A 8 -31.08 4.28 48.06
CA GLY A 8 -29.79 3.61 48.06
C GLY A 8 -28.70 4.47 47.41
N THR A 9 -27.51 4.40 48.00
CA THR A 9 -26.25 5.04 47.59
C THR A 9 -25.74 4.42 46.28
N PRO A 10 -25.41 5.20 45.23
CA PRO A 10 -24.69 4.66 44.09
C PRO A 10 -23.20 4.55 44.43
N ILE A 11 -22.69 3.32 44.44
CA ILE A 11 -21.26 3.02 44.55
C ILE A 11 -20.59 3.53 43.28
N GLY A 12 -19.81 4.61 43.41
CA GLY A 12 -18.99 5.17 42.34
C GLY A 12 -17.82 4.23 42.03
N VAL A 13 -17.82 3.66 40.83
CA VAL A 13 -16.63 3.06 40.23
C VAL A 13 -15.84 4.16 39.53
N PRO A 14 -14.51 4.25 39.74
CA PRO A 14 -13.70 5.30 39.13
C PRO A 14 -13.62 5.10 37.62
N PHE A 15 -14.06 6.13 36.90
CA PHE A 15 -13.95 6.29 35.45
C PHE A 15 -12.47 6.47 35.07
N PHE A 16 -11.74 5.35 34.99
CA PHE A 16 -10.40 5.33 34.43
C PHE A 16 -10.50 5.41 32.90
N SER A 17 -10.15 6.58 32.38
CA SER A 17 -9.94 6.87 30.97
C SER A 17 -8.84 5.95 30.41
N ARG A 18 -9.25 4.80 29.87
CA ARG A 18 -8.38 4.04 28.96
C ARG A 18 -8.14 4.90 27.73
N PRO A 19 -6.89 5.15 27.30
CA PRO A 19 -6.67 5.69 25.98
C PRO A 19 -7.27 4.69 24.99
N LEU A 20 -8.30 5.11 24.27
CA LEU A 20 -8.75 4.44 23.07
C LEU A 20 -7.53 4.36 22.14
N THR A 21 -6.81 3.24 22.18
CA THR A 21 -6.05 2.79 21.02
C THR A 21 -7.10 2.48 19.98
N TYR A 22 -7.43 3.50 19.19
CA TYR A 22 -8.17 3.34 17.96
C TYR A 22 -7.35 2.35 17.14
N ASP A 23 -7.79 1.09 17.15
CA ASP A 23 -7.36 0.06 16.22
C ASP A 23 -7.90 0.48 14.85
N VAL A 24 -7.28 1.53 14.31
CA VAL A 24 -7.49 1.93 12.93
C VAL A 24 -6.72 0.89 12.12
N SER A 25 -7.34 -0.27 11.96
CA SER A 25 -7.09 -1.18 10.85
C SER A 25 -7.46 -0.44 9.56
N ILE A 26 -6.68 0.58 9.20
CA ILE A 26 -6.54 1.00 7.82
C ILE A 26 -5.96 -0.21 7.16
N GLN A 27 -6.81 -0.87 6.38
CA GLN A 27 -6.44 -1.95 5.49
C GLN A 27 -5.09 -1.61 4.87
N ALA A 28 -4.07 -2.29 5.39
CA ALA A 28 -2.84 -2.64 4.73
C ALA A 28 -3.08 -2.55 3.24
N ALA A 29 -2.37 -1.67 2.53
CA ALA A 29 -2.47 -1.54 1.08
C ALA A 29 -2.08 -2.88 0.42
N THR A 30 -2.96 -3.88 0.48
CA THR A 30 -2.76 -5.22 -0.01
C THR A 30 -2.92 -5.15 -1.52
N ALA A 31 -1.84 -4.76 -2.17
CA ALA A 31 -1.70 -4.91 -3.60
C ALA A 31 -1.57 -6.40 -3.91
N LEU A 32 -2.64 -7.02 -4.41
CA LEU A 32 -2.54 -8.33 -5.05
C LEU A 32 -2.06 -8.10 -6.49
N VAL A 33 -0.77 -8.20 -6.72
CA VAL A 33 -0.24 -8.26 -8.09
C VAL A 33 -0.46 -9.69 -8.59
N LYS A 34 -1.04 -9.91 -9.78
CA LYS A 34 -0.99 -11.19 -10.52
C LYS A 34 -0.10 -10.95 -11.74
N VAL A 35 1.15 -11.40 -11.70
CA VAL A 35 2.20 -11.02 -12.66
C VAL A 35 2.17 -11.87 -13.94
N TRP A 36 1.48 -13.03 -13.98
CA TRP A 36 1.67 -13.96 -15.11
C TRP A 36 0.60 -15.04 -15.33
N ASP A 37 0.37 -15.36 -16.61
CA ASP A 37 -0.20 -16.61 -17.16
C ASP A 37 0.43 -16.81 -18.58
N GLY A 38 1.69 -17.28 -18.71
CA GLY A 38 2.24 -17.63 -20.04
C GLY A 38 3.76 -17.80 -20.14
N TRP A 39 4.21 -19.04 -20.39
CA TRP A 39 5.58 -19.59 -20.27
C TRP A 39 6.76 -18.92 -21.03
N ARG A 40 6.57 -17.80 -21.74
CA ARG A 40 7.46 -17.45 -22.88
C ARG A 40 8.62 -16.48 -22.64
N TYR A 41 8.78 -15.79 -21.51
CA TYR A 41 9.92 -14.87 -21.34
C TYR A 41 10.44 -14.77 -19.89
N LYS A 42 11.52 -15.51 -19.59
CA LYS A 42 12.22 -15.50 -18.29
C LYS A 42 13.06 -14.23 -18.03
N LYS A 43 13.48 -13.52 -19.10
CA LYS A 43 14.44 -12.40 -19.03
C LYS A 43 13.87 -11.06 -18.55
N CYS A 44 12.55 -10.83 -18.67
CA CYS A 44 11.93 -9.53 -18.34
C CYS A 44 11.28 -9.47 -16.94
N LEU A 45 11.44 -10.51 -16.11
CA LEU A 45 10.73 -10.63 -14.85
C LEU A 45 11.23 -9.63 -13.79
N LYS A 46 12.53 -9.33 -13.78
CA LYS A 46 13.14 -8.38 -12.84
C LYS A 46 12.58 -6.98 -13.03
N VAL A 47 12.64 -6.46 -14.26
CA VAL A 47 12.15 -5.12 -14.63
C VAL A 47 10.64 -5.01 -14.37
N ARG A 48 9.86 -6.01 -14.78
CA ARG A 48 8.40 -6.00 -14.56
C ARG A 48 8.04 -6.05 -13.07
N GLY A 49 8.75 -6.85 -12.28
CA GLY A 49 8.58 -6.94 -10.84
C GLY A 49 8.89 -5.62 -10.13
N SER A 50 10.03 -5.00 -10.45
CA SER A 50 10.43 -3.71 -9.88
C SER A 50 9.44 -2.60 -10.25
N THR A 51 8.95 -2.56 -11.49
CA THR A 51 7.96 -1.56 -11.92
C THR A 51 6.60 -1.79 -11.25
N ALA A 52 6.18 -3.04 -11.10
CA ALA A 52 4.97 -3.38 -10.35
C ALA A 52 5.05 -2.90 -8.91
N LEU A 53 6.15 -3.22 -8.24
CA LEU A 53 6.37 -2.86 -6.86
C LEU A 53 6.40 -1.35 -6.66
N SER A 54 7.15 -0.63 -7.50
CA SER A 54 7.25 0.84 -7.44
C SER A 54 5.90 1.54 -7.58
N PHE A 55 5.05 1.06 -8.49
CA PHE A 55 3.70 1.61 -8.63
C PHE A 55 2.84 1.41 -7.38
N TYR A 56 2.91 0.24 -6.74
CA TYR A 56 2.14 0.01 -5.52
C TYR A 56 2.74 0.70 -4.31
N ALA A 57 4.06 0.88 -4.25
CA ALA A 57 4.75 1.69 -3.27
C ALA A 57 4.30 3.15 -3.36
N GLU A 58 4.27 3.71 -4.57
CA GLU A 58 3.73 5.04 -4.86
C GLU A 58 2.28 5.16 -4.37
N ARG A 59 1.40 4.21 -4.71
CA ARG A 59 0.00 4.22 -4.27
C ARG A 59 -0.18 4.04 -2.77
N ALA A 60 0.67 3.24 -2.12
CA ALA A 60 0.62 3.06 -0.68
C ALA A 60 1.01 4.38 0.02
N ALA A 61 2.11 5.00 -0.41
CA ALA A 61 2.50 6.33 0.01
C ALA A 61 1.40 7.36 -0.27
N GLU A 62 0.71 7.23 -1.40
CA GLU A 62 -0.38 8.15 -1.70
C GLU A 62 -1.54 8.05 -0.71
N LYS A 63 -1.90 6.81 -0.36
CA LYS A 63 -2.97 6.54 0.60
C LYS A 63 -2.59 7.03 1.99
N LEU A 64 -1.36 6.79 2.42
CA LEU A 64 -0.85 7.29 3.70
C LEU A 64 -0.96 8.81 3.79
N ARG A 65 -0.53 9.55 2.76
CA ARG A 65 -0.64 11.01 2.72
C ARG A 65 -2.08 11.50 2.73
N LYS A 66 -2.97 10.84 1.99
CA LYS A 66 -4.41 11.18 1.98
C LYS A 66 -5.05 11.02 3.36
N ASP A 67 -4.66 9.97 4.08
CA ASP A 67 -5.20 9.65 5.40
C ASP A 67 -4.45 10.40 6.53
N GLY A 68 -3.45 11.23 6.21
CA GLY A 68 -2.67 12.00 7.19
C GLY A 68 -1.72 11.14 8.04
N LEU A 69 -1.26 10.01 7.49
CA LEU A 69 -0.47 9.00 8.18
C LEU A 69 0.94 8.86 7.63
N ARG A 70 1.81 8.31 8.46
CA ARG A 70 3.19 7.91 8.15
C ARG A 70 3.39 6.45 8.56
N ALA A 71 4.28 5.73 7.89
CA ALA A 71 4.59 4.34 8.20
C ALA A 71 6.03 4.20 8.70
N GLY A 72 6.21 3.47 9.81
CA GLY A 72 7.53 3.13 10.36
C GLY A 72 8.12 1.84 9.81
N VAL A 73 7.29 0.92 9.29
CA VAL A 73 7.74 -0.39 8.80
C VAL A 73 7.07 -0.73 7.46
N MET A 74 7.85 -1.30 6.54
CA MET A 74 7.40 -1.81 5.25
C MET A 74 7.75 -3.29 5.11
N ASP A 75 6.74 -4.13 4.91
CA ASP A 75 6.90 -5.53 4.55
C ASP A 75 6.68 -5.71 3.05
N ILE A 76 7.56 -6.50 2.42
CA ILE A 76 7.41 -6.90 1.01
C ILE A 76 7.33 -8.40 0.93
N TYR A 77 6.34 -8.89 0.19
CA TYR A 77 6.10 -10.32 0.00
C TYR A 77 6.21 -10.65 -1.48
N ALA A 78 6.94 -11.71 -1.81
CA ALA A 78 6.97 -12.29 -3.14
C ALA A 78 6.52 -13.74 -3.10
N MET A 79 5.61 -14.10 -4.01
CA MET A 79 4.98 -15.42 -4.05
C MET A 79 4.86 -15.91 -5.49
N SER A 80 5.32 -17.12 -5.78
CA SER A 80 5.07 -17.81 -7.05
C SER A 80 3.70 -18.51 -7.05
N ASN A 81 3.44 -19.33 -8.06
CA ASN A 81 2.19 -20.05 -8.16
C ASN A 81 2.12 -21.20 -7.12
N ARG A 82 1.28 -21.07 -6.09
CA ARG A 82 1.04 -22.14 -5.10
C ARG A 82 0.60 -23.49 -5.69
N PHE A 83 -0.01 -23.46 -6.88
CA PHE A 83 -0.52 -24.65 -7.54
C PHE A 83 0.56 -25.39 -8.34
N HIS A 84 1.74 -24.80 -8.53
CA HIS A 84 2.89 -25.44 -9.18
C HIS A 84 3.93 -25.79 -8.11
N LYS A 85 3.84 -26.99 -7.54
CA LYS A 85 4.64 -27.40 -6.38
C LYS A 85 6.15 -27.43 -6.66
N ALA A 86 6.56 -27.74 -7.90
CA ALA A 86 7.97 -27.84 -8.28
C ALA A 86 8.72 -26.50 -8.18
N ASP A 87 8.05 -25.39 -8.50
CA ASP A 87 8.63 -24.03 -8.52
C ASP A 87 7.98 -23.10 -7.48
N PHE A 88 7.50 -23.68 -6.37
CA PHE A 88 6.89 -22.88 -5.33
C PHE A 88 7.95 -22.05 -4.59
N TYR A 89 7.74 -20.74 -4.58
CA TYR A 89 8.59 -19.76 -3.92
C TYR A 89 7.70 -18.81 -3.14
N TYR A 90 8.04 -18.62 -1.87
CA TYR A 90 7.45 -17.62 -1.02
C TYR A 90 8.54 -17.04 -0.13
N ASN A 91 8.68 -15.72 -0.15
CA ASN A 91 9.65 -15.03 0.68
C ASN A 91 9.11 -13.64 1.08
N LYS A 92 9.58 -13.16 2.23
CA LYS A 92 9.22 -11.88 2.84
C LYS A 92 10.50 -11.17 3.28
N THR A 93 10.60 -9.89 2.99
CA THR A 93 11.56 -9.00 3.66
C THR A 93 10.81 -7.90 4.41
N THR A 94 11.45 -7.37 5.43
CA THR A 94 10.91 -6.30 6.28
C THR A 94 11.95 -5.20 6.36
N PHE A 95 11.55 -4.00 5.98
CA PHE A 95 12.35 -2.80 6.12
C PHE A 95 11.76 -1.90 7.20
N ARG A 96 12.60 -1.38 8.10
CA ARG A 96 12.20 -0.44 9.14
C ARG A 96 12.77 0.93 8.79
N PHE A 97 11.89 1.92 8.64
CA PHE A 97 12.32 3.29 8.39
C PHE A 97 12.93 3.88 9.68
N PRO A 98 14.06 4.61 9.58
CA PRO A 98 14.63 5.33 10.72
C PRO A 98 13.67 6.38 11.29
N VAL A 99 12.91 7.03 10.40
CA VAL A 99 11.86 7.99 10.71
C VAL A 99 10.58 7.54 10.01
N PRO A 100 9.42 7.50 10.69
CA PRO A 100 8.16 7.19 10.03
C PRO A 100 7.90 8.14 8.85
N THR A 101 7.65 7.59 7.67
CA THR A 101 7.59 8.37 6.42
C THR A 101 6.32 8.11 5.63
N SER A 102 5.92 9.10 4.83
CA SER A 102 4.90 8.97 3.79
C SER A 102 5.40 9.48 2.43
N ASP A 103 6.72 9.73 2.33
CA ASP A 103 7.38 10.23 1.13
C ASP A 103 7.50 9.11 0.08
N SER A 104 6.84 9.28 -1.06
CA SER A 104 6.88 8.30 -2.16
C SER A 104 8.30 7.99 -2.68
N PRO A 105 9.22 8.95 -2.89
CA PRO A 105 10.57 8.63 -3.37
C PRO A 105 11.33 7.70 -2.42
N GLU A 106 11.26 7.98 -1.12
CA GLU A 106 11.92 7.18 -0.08
C GLU A 106 11.31 5.78 -0.02
N ILE A 107 9.98 5.69 0.02
CA ILE A 107 9.28 4.40 0.04
C ILE A 107 9.59 3.57 -1.22
N ILE A 108 9.61 4.19 -2.41
CA ILE A 108 9.91 3.49 -3.66
C ILE A 108 11.36 2.99 -3.67
N LYS A 109 12.31 3.83 -3.25
CA LYS A 109 13.73 3.47 -3.20
C LYS A 109 13.96 2.27 -2.29
N GLU A 110 13.46 2.32 -1.07
CA GLU A 110 13.63 1.23 -0.11
C GLU A 110 12.86 -0.03 -0.56
N ALA A 111 11.72 0.13 -1.23
CA ALA A 111 10.97 -1.01 -1.76
C ALA A 111 11.75 -1.75 -2.86
N LEU A 112 12.42 -1.01 -3.73
CA LEU A 112 13.25 -1.57 -4.79
C LEU A 112 14.51 -2.26 -4.24
N ALA A 113 15.15 -1.67 -3.23
CA ALA A 113 16.29 -2.29 -2.55
C ALA A 113 15.88 -3.61 -1.89
N ALA A 114 14.80 -3.59 -1.10
CA ALA A 114 14.22 -4.77 -0.46
C ALA A 114 13.78 -5.85 -1.48
N PHE A 115 13.30 -5.45 -2.66
CA PHE A 115 12.97 -6.41 -3.72
C PHE A 115 14.20 -7.08 -4.32
N ALA A 116 15.31 -6.36 -4.45
CA ALA A 116 16.55 -6.92 -4.96
C ALA A 116 17.07 -8.07 -4.06
N GLU A 117 16.83 -8.02 -2.75
CA GLU A 117 17.17 -9.09 -1.80
C GLU A 117 16.28 -10.34 -1.95
N ILE A 118 14.98 -10.15 -2.21
CA ILE A 118 14.03 -11.26 -2.35
C ILE A 118 14.09 -11.88 -3.75
N TYR A 119 14.48 -11.10 -4.75
CA TYR A 119 14.48 -11.52 -6.14
C TYR A 119 15.45 -12.67 -6.37
N ARG A 120 14.94 -13.77 -6.93
CA ARG A 120 15.74 -14.91 -7.37
C ARG A 120 15.56 -15.09 -8.86
N GLU A 121 16.68 -15.18 -9.58
CA GLU A 121 16.67 -15.44 -11.00
C GLU A 121 16.04 -16.80 -11.31
N GLY A 122 15.31 -16.88 -12.42
CA GLY A 122 14.67 -18.11 -12.89
C GLY A 122 13.34 -18.48 -12.22
N LEU A 123 12.96 -17.87 -11.10
CA LEU A 123 11.69 -18.15 -10.41
C LEU A 123 10.57 -17.19 -10.84
N PRO A 124 9.46 -17.67 -11.42
CA PRO A 124 8.35 -16.81 -11.81
C PRO A 124 7.56 -16.34 -10.60
N PHE A 125 7.46 -15.02 -10.41
CA PHE A 125 6.55 -14.45 -9.42
C PHE A 125 5.13 -14.46 -9.97
N LYS A 126 4.18 -14.91 -9.16
CA LYS A 126 2.75 -14.73 -9.43
C LYS A 126 2.23 -13.52 -8.70
N LYS A 127 2.67 -13.27 -7.46
CA LYS A 127 2.22 -12.17 -6.63
C LYS A 127 3.36 -11.44 -5.94
N LEU A 128 3.22 -10.12 -5.90
CA LEU A 128 4.00 -9.22 -5.06
C LEU A 128 3.01 -8.47 -4.17
N ARG A 129 3.40 -8.18 -2.92
CA ARG A 129 2.58 -7.38 -1.99
C ARG A 129 3.50 -6.44 -1.21
N ILE A 130 2.99 -5.25 -0.93
CA ILE A 130 3.59 -4.31 0.02
C ILE A 130 2.61 -4.16 1.18
N HIS A 131 3.11 -4.09 2.40
CA HIS A 131 2.31 -3.84 3.58
C HIS A 131 3.03 -2.85 4.49
N MET A 132 2.37 -1.72 4.75
CA MET A 132 2.86 -0.69 5.67
C MET A 132 2.34 -0.97 7.08
N ARG A 133 3.22 -0.92 8.07
CA ARG A 133 2.96 -1.15 9.49
C ARG A 133 3.52 0.00 10.32
N GLU A 134 3.15 0.04 11.59
CA GLU A 134 3.51 1.13 12.52
C GLU A 134 3.06 2.48 11.97
N LEU A 135 1.74 2.60 11.79
CA LEU A 135 1.13 3.82 11.27
C LEU A 135 1.06 4.87 12.36
N THR A 136 1.70 6.01 12.14
CA THR A 136 1.67 7.16 13.04
C THR A 136 0.95 8.32 12.38
N GLN A 137 0.29 9.15 13.19
CA GLN A 137 -0.32 10.39 12.71
C GLN A 137 0.76 11.36 12.28
N GLN A 138 0.51 12.11 11.20
CA GLN A 138 1.40 13.19 10.76
C GLN A 138 1.31 14.37 11.73
N LYS A 139 1.91 14.22 12.92
CA LYS A 139 2.12 15.29 13.89
C LYS A 139 3.48 15.95 13.62
N PRO A 140 3.67 17.22 14.02
CA PRO A 140 4.99 17.81 14.09
C PRO A 140 5.82 17.03 15.13
N GLU A 141 6.60 16.07 14.65
CA GLU A 141 7.55 15.31 15.45
C GLU A 141 8.92 15.98 15.37
N GLN A 142 9.72 15.85 16.44
CA GLN A 142 11.13 16.21 16.41
C GLN A 142 11.81 15.42 15.29
N GLN A 143 12.37 16.14 14.32
CA GLN A 143 13.30 15.55 13.35
C GLN A 143 14.48 14.97 14.14
N LEU A 144 14.88 13.75 13.79
CA LEU A 144 16.15 13.22 14.27
C LEU A 144 17.25 14.18 13.82
N LEU A 145 18.17 14.53 14.71
CA LEU A 145 19.32 15.41 14.41
C LEU A 145 20.19 14.91 13.23
N ILE A 146 20.03 13.63 12.87
CA ILE A 146 20.76 12.90 11.85
C ILE A 146 19.91 12.55 10.62
N ASP A 147 18.70 13.12 10.49
CA ASP A 147 17.91 12.93 9.27
C ASP A 147 18.62 13.61 8.09
N LYS A 148 18.85 12.84 7.01
CA LYS A 148 19.54 13.31 5.81
C LYS A 148 18.58 13.91 4.80
N VAL A 149 17.28 13.80 5.03
CA VAL A 149 16.23 14.22 4.10
C VAL A 149 15.61 15.53 4.59
N ASP A 150 15.60 16.54 3.73
CA ASP A 150 14.80 17.75 3.96
C ASP A 150 13.31 17.42 3.78
N ARG A 151 12.65 17.19 4.92
CA ARG A 151 11.23 16.80 4.98
C ARG A 151 10.30 17.93 4.55
N ASP A 152 10.69 19.19 4.72
CA ASP A 152 9.86 20.33 4.38
C ASP A 152 9.86 20.56 2.87
N GLN A 153 11.04 20.48 2.25
CA GLN A 153 11.17 20.51 0.81
C GLN A 153 10.46 19.32 0.16
N SER A 154 10.63 18.11 0.71
CA SER A 154 9.91 16.91 0.24
C SER A 154 8.40 17.12 0.33
N SER A 155 7.89 17.61 1.46
CA SER A 155 6.46 17.86 1.65
C SER A 155 5.91 18.85 0.63
N ALA A 156 6.63 19.95 0.36
CA ALA A 156 6.23 20.96 -0.63
C ALA A 156 6.18 20.37 -2.05
N LEU A 157 7.22 19.64 -2.45
CA LEU A 157 7.29 18.95 -3.74
C LEU A 157 6.12 17.97 -3.90
N MET A 158 5.87 17.19 -2.85
CA MET A 158 4.82 16.19 -2.81
C MET A 158 3.41 16.79 -2.94
N LYS A 159 3.16 17.95 -2.31
CA LYS A 159 1.92 18.70 -2.47
C LYS A 159 1.76 19.25 -3.88
N ALA A 160 2.82 19.82 -4.46
CA ALA A 160 2.80 20.35 -5.82
C ALA A 160 2.51 19.26 -6.86
N MET A 161 3.22 18.14 -6.77
CA MET A 161 3.03 16.99 -7.66
C MET A 161 1.60 16.42 -7.56
N TYR A 162 1.02 16.41 -6.36
CA TYR A 162 -0.38 16.04 -6.19
C TYR A 162 -1.36 17.01 -6.80
N ALA A 163 -1.15 18.31 -6.62
CA ALA A 163 -2.04 19.32 -7.19
C ALA A 163 -2.10 19.19 -8.72
N VAL A 164 -0.94 18.96 -9.35
CA VAL A 164 -0.87 18.69 -10.80
C VAL A 164 -1.64 17.42 -11.16
N ASN A 165 -1.42 16.32 -10.43
CA ASN A 165 -2.13 15.06 -10.67
C ASN A 165 -3.64 15.11 -10.35
N ALA A 166 -4.09 16.05 -9.52
CA ALA A 166 -5.51 16.26 -9.26
C ALA A 166 -6.17 17.02 -10.41
N ASN A 167 -5.49 18.03 -10.96
CA ASN A 167 -6.02 18.91 -12.01
C ASN A 167 -5.92 18.31 -13.41
N MET A 168 -4.78 17.67 -13.73
CA MET A 168 -4.47 17.20 -15.09
C MET A 168 -4.82 15.72 -15.30
N GLY A 169 -5.47 15.10 -14.33
CA GLY A 169 -5.78 13.67 -14.36
C GLY A 169 -4.77 12.82 -13.59
N ARG A 170 -5.25 11.65 -13.17
CA ARG A 170 -4.52 10.77 -12.28
C ARG A 170 -3.26 10.23 -12.96
N ARG A 171 -2.10 10.41 -12.29
CA ARG A 171 -0.76 9.97 -12.72
C ARG A 171 -0.24 10.65 -14.00
N THR A 172 -0.62 11.90 -14.23
CA THR A 172 0.01 12.73 -15.26
C THR A 172 1.50 12.95 -14.98
N VAL A 173 1.86 13.10 -13.70
CA VAL A 173 3.24 13.07 -13.21
C VAL A 173 3.41 11.84 -12.33
N THR A 174 4.36 10.98 -12.67
CA THR A 174 4.67 9.76 -11.90
C THR A 174 6.17 9.54 -11.85
N TYR A 175 6.63 8.78 -10.86
CA TYR A 175 8.04 8.42 -10.76
C TYR A 175 8.44 7.45 -11.88
N ALA A 176 9.59 7.69 -12.50
CA ALA A 176 10.16 6.82 -13.53
C ALA A 176 10.12 5.31 -13.20
N PRO A 177 10.54 4.85 -12.00
CA PRO A 177 10.50 3.42 -11.66
C PRO A 177 9.08 2.83 -11.60
N SER A 178 8.03 3.62 -11.37
CA SER A 178 6.63 3.17 -11.42
C SER A 178 6.15 2.84 -12.85
N GLY A 179 6.98 3.13 -13.85
CA GLY A 179 6.73 2.91 -15.26
C GLY A 179 6.03 4.09 -15.89
N LEU A 180 6.63 4.63 -16.95
CA LEU A 180 6.01 5.61 -17.81
C LEU A 180 5.09 4.86 -18.79
N SER A 181 3.87 5.34 -18.98
CA SER A 181 3.02 4.93 -20.10
C SER A 181 3.53 5.62 -21.36
N THR A 182 4.73 5.28 -21.81
CA THR A 182 5.36 5.96 -22.96
C THR A 182 4.81 5.52 -24.31
N ASP A 183 3.95 4.51 -24.35
CA ASP A 183 3.25 4.13 -25.57
C ASP A 183 1.76 3.94 -25.30
N LEU A 184 0.94 4.68 -26.05
CA LEU A 184 -0.50 4.42 -26.20
C LEU A 184 -0.76 3.08 -26.93
N SER A 185 0.28 2.46 -27.49
CA SER A 185 0.26 1.23 -28.29
C SER A 185 0.89 0.00 -27.60
N GLU A 186 1.84 0.17 -26.68
CA GLU A 186 2.43 -0.96 -25.94
C GLU A 186 1.71 -1.17 -24.59
N PRO A 187 1.15 -2.36 -24.33
CA PRO A 187 0.52 -2.63 -23.06
C PRO A 187 1.57 -2.54 -21.96
N LYS A 188 1.27 -1.74 -20.92
CA LYS A 188 2.02 -1.66 -19.66
C LYS A 188 2.59 -3.04 -19.33
N ALA A 189 3.92 -3.14 -19.23
CA ALA A 189 4.65 -4.41 -19.16
C ALA A 189 4.16 -5.38 -18.05
N TRP A 190 3.38 -4.85 -17.10
CA TRP A 190 2.61 -5.59 -16.11
C TRP A 190 1.27 -4.86 -15.88
N ARG A 191 0.16 -5.61 -15.77
CA ARG A 191 -1.18 -5.07 -15.46
C ARG A 191 -1.90 -6.00 -14.49
N THR A 192 -2.54 -5.44 -13.46
CA THR A 192 -3.42 -6.20 -12.57
C THR A 192 -4.56 -6.80 -13.38
N GLN A 193 -4.69 -8.12 -13.34
CA GLN A 193 -5.77 -8.83 -14.01
C GLN A 193 -6.96 -9.00 -13.06
N PHE A 194 -8.16 -8.72 -13.57
CA PHE A 194 -9.43 -8.87 -12.86
C PHE A 194 -10.33 -9.92 -13.53
N ASN A 195 -9.75 -10.96 -14.13
CA ASN A 195 -10.46 -11.93 -14.97
C ASN A 195 -11.49 -12.80 -14.21
N HIS A 196 -11.45 -12.79 -12.87
CA HIS A 196 -12.41 -13.50 -12.01
C HIS A 196 -13.16 -12.52 -11.10
N LYS A 197 -13.39 -11.28 -11.57
CA LYS A 197 -14.27 -10.35 -10.87
C LYS A 197 -15.72 -10.80 -11.09
N SER A 198 -16.51 -10.85 -10.01
CA SER A 198 -17.96 -10.99 -10.16
C SER A 198 -18.52 -9.81 -10.99
N PRO A 199 -19.64 -10.00 -11.70
CA PRO A 199 -20.30 -8.90 -12.38
C PRO A 199 -20.60 -7.75 -11.40
N SER A 200 -20.50 -6.53 -11.90
CA SER A 200 -20.61 -5.32 -11.08
C SER A 200 -22.08 -4.94 -10.93
N TYR A 201 -22.85 -5.81 -10.28
CA TYR A 201 -24.31 -5.72 -10.18
C TYR A 201 -24.82 -4.36 -9.69
N THR A 202 -24.09 -3.72 -8.77
CA THR A 202 -24.52 -2.46 -8.15
C THR A 202 -24.03 -1.20 -8.86
N THR A 203 -23.08 -1.33 -9.78
CA THR A 203 -22.36 -0.18 -10.36
C THR A 203 -22.44 -0.12 -11.88
N ARG A 204 -22.95 -1.17 -12.53
CA ARG A 204 -23.05 -1.27 -13.99
C ARG A 204 -24.37 -1.91 -14.38
N TRP A 205 -25.23 -1.13 -15.01
CA TRP A 205 -26.54 -1.56 -15.51
C TRP A 205 -26.42 -2.71 -16.52
N ASP A 206 -25.35 -2.72 -17.32
CA ASP A 206 -25.06 -3.79 -18.30
C ASP A 206 -24.65 -5.12 -17.67
N GLN A 207 -24.40 -5.15 -16.36
CA GLN A 207 -23.93 -6.32 -15.63
C GLN A 207 -24.97 -6.85 -14.61
N LEU A 208 -26.21 -6.35 -14.68
CA LEU A 208 -27.34 -6.83 -13.89
C LEU A 208 -27.78 -8.23 -14.32
N LEU A 209 -28.27 -9.02 -13.37
CA LEU A 209 -28.91 -10.29 -13.63
C LEU A 209 -30.21 -10.05 -14.42
N ARG A 210 -30.31 -10.60 -15.63
CA ARG A 210 -31.57 -10.65 -16.38
C ARG A 210 -32.31 -11.92 -15.97
N VAL A 211 -33.49 -11.75 -15.39
CA VAL A 211 -34.43 -12.85 -15.15
C VAL A 211 -35.30 -12.95 -16.40
N THR A 212 -35.37 -14.15 -16.98
CA THR A 212 -36.17 -14.48 -18.17
C THR A 212 -37.24 -15.47 -17.76
#